data_AF-A0A562NKL4-F1
#
_entry.id   AF-A0A562NKL4-F1
#
_cell.length_a   1.000
_cell.length_b   1.000
_cell.length_c   1.000
_cell.angle_alpha   90.00
_cell.angle_beta   90.00
_cell.angle_gamma   90.00
#
_symmetry.space_group_name_H-M   'P 1'
#
loop_
_entity.id
_entity.type
_entity.pdbx_description
1 polymer ?
#
loop_
_entity_poly.entity_id
_entity_poly.type
_entity_poly.pdbx_seq_one_letter_code
_entity_poly.pdbx_strand_id
1 'polypeptide(L)'
;MTDPIKYLTVDRKLDAELLVAMGVQAVDHPQIGRAVALPYRRDGKTYACKFRGIDKKEWRSSQGVTRCLFNEDCLRGGDSPVVITEGEIDALSVIQAGYSRAVSLPDGWTEEGGKRQVLIDAEAQFRAAPYVIVAGDADAVGAGLPRTVANILAGHDVRFVTWPEGCKDANDVLVNFGEGELSKRLTEAKRMDPSGGFITGVSDLPPMPSRRVLRVGMKPYDYVLAFEQGTMSVGTGTPGSGKSTFTTFAAYHVAQHEQIRVGIMGFETHPYRTRDQLARLYAKTPWDQLSARQREDFTAFADEHFRIVHRTFDGDDKHNLGWLRSMIYTLAVRDECKLIIIDPWNELEHLPEPGESMTSYINFALQQIRQWAAQFDTHICLIAHPRKMPTDNGNMRCPTGYDIADSAAFFNKPALGFSVHREIDEDAGLSWVRIQTWKVRETQLYGFETGSTRLTFHGEMMTYSKFEDDSAFKRPKKGVPA
;
A
#
# COMPACT_ATOMS: atom_id res chain seq x y z
N MET A 1 -34.73 -4.19 -44.25
CA MET A 1 -33.73 -5.24 -44.04
C MET A 1 -32.36 -4.65 -44.33
N THR A 2 -31.48 -4.62 -43.35
CA THR A 2 -30.16 -4.04 -43.47
C THR A 2 -29.24 -4.99 -44.26
N ASP A 3 -28.49 -4.45 -45.21
CA ASP A 3 -27.46 -5.19 -45.96
C ASP A 3 -26.24 -5.40 -45.05
N PRO A 4 -25.76 -6.65 -44.84
CA PRO A 4 -24.66 -6.92 -43.93
C PRO A 4 -23.36 -6.16 -44.22
N ILE A 5 -23.05 -5.91 -45.50
CA ILE A 5 -21.85 -5.14 -45.85
C ILE A 5 -22.10 -3.65 -45.59
N LYS A 6 -23.29 -3.13 -45.87
CA LYS A 6 -23.65 -1.75 -45.51
C LYS A 6 -23.60 -1.52 -44.00
N TYR A 7 -23.98 -2.50 -43.20
CA TYR A 7 -23.82 -2.41 -41.74
C TYR A 7 -22.35 -2.19 -41.35
N LEU A 8 -21.42 -2.92 -41.97
CA LEU A 8 -20.00 -2.73 -41.69
C LEU A 8 -19.46 -1.39 -42.21
N THR A 9 -19.84 -0.99 -43.42
CA THR A 9 -19.27 0.22 -44.03
C THR A 9 -19.91 1.52 -43.53
N VAL A 10 -21.20 1.51 -43.23
CA VAL A 10 -21.96 2.69 -42.78
C VAL A 10 -21.99 2.78 -41.26
N ASP A 11 -22.43 1.71 -40.58
CA ASP A 11 -22.65 1.76 -39.12
C ASP A 11 -21.35 1.52 -38.35
N ARG A 12 -20.46 0.67 -38.86
CA ARG A 12 -19.16 0.36 -38.24
C ARG A 12 -17.99 1.14 -38.84
N LYS A 13 -18.26 1.98 -39.85
CA LYS A 13 -17.29 2.82 -40.57
C LYS A 13 -16.05 2.07 -41.08
N LEU A 14 -16.21 0.79 -41.43
CA LEU A 14 -15.14 -0.01 -42.00
C LEU A 14 -14.98 0.25 -43.50
N ASP A 15 -13.75 0.35 -43.95
CA ASP A 15 -13.40 0.55 -45.35
C ASP A 15 -13.79 -0.66 -46.21
N ALA A 16 -14.38 -0.40 -47.37
CA ALA A 16 -14.90 -1.45 -48.24
C ALA A 16 -13.77 -2.28 -48.90
N GLU A 17 -12.64 -1.65 -49.25
CA GLU A 17 -11.50 -2.34 -49.84
C GLU A 17 -10.84 -3.26 -48.82
N LEU A 18 -10.72 -2.82 -47.56
CA LEU A 18 -10.26 -3.64 -46.45
C LEU A 18 -11.13 -4.88 -46.25
N LEU A 19 -12.46 -4.72 -46.25
CA LEU A 19 -13.39 -5.86 -46.10
C LEU A 19 -13.17 -6.90 -47.21
N VAL A 20 -13.00 -6.45 -48.46
CA VAL A 20 -12.70 -7.32 -49.60
C VAL A 20 -11.35 -8.03 -49.43
N ALA A 21 -10.31 -7.30 -49.06
CA ALA A 21 -8.97 -7.86 -48.82
C ALA A 21 -9.00 -8.94 -47.72
N MET A 22 -9.76 -8.70 -46.66
CA MET A 22 -9.95 -9.63 -45.55
C MET A 22 -10.95 -10.76 -45.87
N GLY A 23 -11.60 -10.73 -47.03
CA GLY A 23 -12.59 -11.73 -47.48
C GLY A 23 -13.89 -11.71 -46.71
N VAL A 24 -14.22 -10.59 -46.10
CA VAL A 24 -15.47 -10.39 -45.39
C VAL A 24 -16.60 -10.28 -46.41
N GLN A 25 -17.63 -11.10 -46.24
CA GLN A 25 -18.74 -11.19 -47.21
C GLN A 25 -20.09 -11.30 -46.51
N ALA A 26 -21.14 -10.82 -47.18
CA ALA A 26 -22.52 -11.08 -46.77
C ALA A 26 -22.91 -12.52 -47.13
N VAL A 27 -23.54 -13.22 -46.20
CA VAL A 27 -24.06 -14.58 -46.39
C VAL A 27 -25.48 -14.70 -45.84
N ASP A 28 -26.24 -15.67 -46.34
CA ASP A 28 -27.49 -16.09 -45.72
C ASP A 28 -27.23 -17.36 -44.90
N HIS A 29 -27.06 -17.20 -43.59
CA HIS A 29 -26.69 -18.29 -42.69
C HIS A 29 -27.94 -19.09 -42.27
N PRO A 30 -27.94 -20.43 -42.36
CA PRO A 30 -29.13 -21.26 -42.13
C PRO A 30 -29.86 -21.04 -40.80
N GLN A 31 -29.14 -20.64 -39.75
CA GLN A 31 -29.68 -20.48 -38.39
C GLN A 31 -29.95 -19.04 -37.97
N ILE A 32 -29.18 -18.07 -38.50
CA ILE A 32 -29.21 -16.67 -38.02
C ILE A 32 -29.60 -15.69 -39.13
N GLY A 33 -29.95 -16.20 -40.32
CA GLY A 33 -30.32 -15.43 -41.49
C GLY A 33 -29.16 -14.61 -42.06
N ARG A 34 -29.46 -13.40 -42.52
CA ARG A 34 -28.47 -12.48 -43.08
C ARG A 34 -27.37 -12.17 -42.06
N ALA A 35 -26.15 -12.51 -42.44
CA ALA A 35 -24.99 -12.39 -41.58
C ALA A 35 -23.76 -11.88 -42.35
N VAL A 36 -22.80 -11.37 -41.60
CA VAL A 36 -21.42 -11.15 -42.05
C VAL A 36 -20.64 -12.42 -41.79
N ALA A 37 -19.89 -12.88 -42.78
CA ALA A 37 -18.91 -13.96 -42.67
C ALA A 37 -17.50 -13.38 -42.53
N LEU A 38 -16.81 -13.68 -41.43
CA LEU A 38 -15.45 -13.29 -41.10
C LEU A 38 -14.55 -14.53 -41.23
N PRO A 39 -13.76 -14.67 -42.32
CA PRO A 39 -13.00 -15.87 -42.59
C PRO A 39 -11.70 -15.94 -41.76
N TYR A 40 -11.43 -17.12 -41.21
CA TYR A 40 -10.16 -17.47 -40.58
C TYR A 40 -9.28 -18.14 -41.61
N ARG A 41 -8.08 -17.57 -41.82
CA ARG A 41 -7.15 -17.96 -42.88
C ARG A 41 -5.82 -18.43 -42.30
N ARG A 42 -5.23 -19.40 -42.98
CA ARG A 42 -3.86 -19.87 -42.76
C ARG A 42 -3.22 -20.11 -44.12
N ASP A 43 -2.01 -19.57 -44.32
CA ASP A 43 -1.34 -19.59 -45.62
C ASP A 43 -2.22 -18.98 -46.74
N GLY A 44 -3.00 -17.95 -46.39
CA GLY A 44 -3.96 -17.32 -47.31
C GLY A 44 -5.20 -18.15 -47.64
N LYS A 45 -5.33 -19.38 -47.10
CA LYS A 45 -6.47 -20.27 -47.34
C LYS A 45 -7.45 -20.22 -46.17
N THR A 46 -8.72 -19.98 -46.46
CA THR A 46 -9.79 -20.02 -45.46
C THR A 46 -10.01 -21.46 -44.98
N TYR A 47 -9.93 -21.69 -43.66
CA TYR A 47 -10.19 -22.99 -43.04
C TYR A 47 -11.38 -22.99 -42.07
N ALA A 48 -11.75 -21.81 -41.55
CA ALA A 48 -12.88 -21.63 -40.67
C ALA A 48 -13.53 -20.25 -40.91
N CYS A 49 -14.72 -20.03 -40.36
CA CYS A 49 -15.42 -18.77 -40.49
C CYS A 49 -16.30 -18.51 -39.28
N LYS A 50 -16.34 -17.24 -38.86
CA LYS A 50 -17.23 -16.75 -37.82
C LYS A 50 -18.29 -15.86 -38.45
N PHE A 51 -19.53 -16.01 -38.00
CA PHE A 51 -20.70 -15.39 -38.56
C PHE A 51 -21.35 -14.47 -37.53
N ARG A 52 -21.66 -13.23 -37.94
CA ARG A 52 -22.40 -12.27 -37.13
C ARG A 52 -23.73 -11.93 -37.78
N GLY A 53 -24.83 -12.30 -37.14
CA GLY A 53 -26.17 -11.91 -37.58
C GLY A 53 -26.40 -10.41 -37.38
N ILE A 54 -27.02 -9.76 -38.37
CA ILE A 54 -27.25 -8.31 -38.33
C ILE A 54 -28.42 -7.94 -37.40
N ASP A 55 -29.54 -8.65 -37.54
CA ASP A 55 -30.78 -8.28 -36.86
C ASP A 55 -30.75 -8.60 -35.36
N LYS A 56 -30.23 -9.77 -34.99
CA LYS A 56 -30.21 -10.26 -33.59
C LYS A 56 -28.84 -10.12 -32.89
N LYS A 57 -27.81 -9.60 -33.58
CA LYS A 57 -26.42 -9.51 -33.10
C LYS A 57 -25.87 -10.85 -32.57
N GLU A 58 -26.41 -11.97 -33.04
CA GLU A 58 -25.99 -13.31 -32.64
C GLU A 58 -24.71 -13.73 -33.37
N TRP A 59 -23.85 -14.47 -32.67
CA TRP A 59 -22.62 -15.03 -33.21
C TRP A 59 -22.74 -16.55 -33.38
N ARG A 60 -22.18 -17.06 -34.50
CA ARG A 60 -22.01 -18.49 -34.79
C ARG A 60 -20.63 -18.73 -35.39
N SER A 61 -20.08 -19.92 -35.20
CA SER A 61 -18.73 -20.26 -35.69
C SER A 61 -18.76 -21.62 -36.38
N SER A 62 -18.02 -21.77 -37.48
CA SER A 62 -17.73 -23.09 -38.03
C SER A 62 -16.78 -23.86 -37.09
N GLN A 63 -16.63 -25.17 -37.31
CA GLN A 63 -15.58 -25.92 -36.64
C GLN A 63 -14.20 -25.30 -36.95
N GLY A 64 -13.35 -25.18 -35.93
CA GLY A 64 -11.97 -24.70 -36.05
C GLY A 64 -11.69 -23.27 -35.59
N VAL A 65 -12.70 -22.39 -35.45
CA VAL A 65 -12.50 -20.98 -35.04
C VAL A 65 -11.84 -20.86 -33.66
N THR A 66 -12.23 -21.69 -32.69
CA THR A 66 -11.80 -21.57 -31.29
C THR A 66 -10.32 -21.87 -31.03
N ARG A 67 -9.55 -22.25 -32.06
CA ARG A 67 -8.18 -22.76 -31.91
C ARG A 67 -7.10 -21.74 -32.28
N CYS A 68 -7.45 -20.62 -32.91
CA CYS A 68 -6.47 -19.75 -33.55
C CYS A 68 -6.90 -18.29 -33.51
N LEU A 69 -5.95 -17.39 -33.71
CA LEU A 69 -6.22 -15.96 -33.80
C LEU A 69 -6.82 -15.61 -35.16
N PHE A 70 -7.77 -14.66 -35.17
CA PHE A 70 -8.16 -14.03 -36.42
C PHE A 70 -6.95 -13.27 -37.01
N ASN A 71 -6.77 -13.33 -38.32
CA ASN A 71 -5.64 -12.72 -39.04
C ASN A 71 -4.24 -13.24 -38.63
N GLU A 72 -4.12 -14.47 -38.14
CA GLU A 72 -2.84 -15.03 -37.65
C GLU A 72 -1.68 -14.99 -38.65
N ASP A 73 -1.96 -15.01 -39.96
CA ASP A 73 -0.92 -14.92 -41.00
C ASP A 73 -0.13 -13.59 -40.92
N CYS A 74 -0.70 -12.51 -40.36
CA CYS A 74 -0.01 -11.23 -40.18
C CYS A 74 1.13 -11.28 -39.14
N LEU A 75 1.21 -12.35 -38.35
CA LEU A 75 2.25 -12.54 -37.35
C LEU A 75 3.57 -13.05 -37.96
N ARG A 76 3.56 -13.45 -39.23
CA ARG A 76 4.72 -14.02 -39.93
C ARG A 76 5.66 -12.91 -40.41
N GLY A 77 6.58 -12.52 -39.53
CA GLY A 77 7.62 -11.54 -39.83
C GLY A 77 7.13 -10.08 -39.85
N GLY A 78 8.09 -9.16 -39.92
CA GLY A 78 7.86 -7.71 -39.94
C GLY A 78 8.39 -6.99 -38.70
N ASP A 79 8.68 -5.70 -38.87
CA ASP A 79 9.34 -4.84 -37.87
C ASP A 79 8.35 -3.90 -37.14
N SER A 80 7.06 -3.97 -37.46
CA SER A 80 6.00 -3.19 -36.81
C SER A 80 5.45 -3.90 -35.57
N PRO A 81 4.86 -3.18 -34.60
CA PRO A 81 4.24 -3.83 -33.43
C PRO A 81 3.08 -4.73 -33.82
N VAL A 82 2.81 -5.74 -32.99
CA VAL A 82 1.59 -6.55 -33.08
C VAL A 82 0.51 -5.97 -32.17
N VAL A 83 -0.71 -5.89 -32.66
CA VAL A 83 -1.87 -5.43 -31.87
C VAL A 83 -2.82 -6.60 -31.61
N ILE A 84 -3.17 -6.83 -30.35
CA ILE A 84 -4.13 -7.85 -29.92
C ILE A 84 -5.43 -7.16 -29.53
N THR A 85 -6.53 -7.57 -30.14
CA THR A 85 -7.90 -7.10 -29.85
C THR A 85 -8.78 -8.26 -29.36
N GLU A 86 -9.96 -7.96 -28.82
CA GLU A 86 -10.90 -9.00 -28.36
C GLU A 86 -11.82 -9.52 -29.46
N GLY A 87 -12.24 -8.66 -30.39
CA GLY A 87 -13.18 -8.99 -31.45
C GLY A 87 -12.64 -8.79 -32.87
N GLU A 88 -13.21 -9.50 -33.83
CA GLU A 88 -12.78 -9.41 -35.23
C GLU A 88 -13.04 -8.04 -35.85
N ILE A 89 -14.12 -7.36 -35.44
CA ILE A 89 -14.44 -6.00 -35.91
C ILE A 89 -13.41 -4.99 -35.39
N ASP A 90 -12.89 -5.19 -34.18
CA ASP A 90 -11.85 -4.36 -33.59
C ASP A 90 -10.52 -4.57 -34.30
N ALA A 91 -10.16 -5.82 -34.61
CA ALA A 91 -8.99 -6.12 -35.43
C ALA A 91 -9.07 -5.42 -36.79
N LEU A 92 -10.23 -5.46 -37.47
CA LEU A 92 -10.44 -4.74 -38.73
C LEU A 92 -10.30 -3.21 -38.54
N SER A 93 -10.85 -2.66 -37.47
CA SER A 93 -10.76 -1.23 -37.16
C SER A 93 -9.31 -0.79 -36.93
N VAL A 94 -8.51 -1.63 -36.25
CA VAL A 94 -7.09 -1.40 -36.02
C VAL A 94 -6.27 -1.51 -37.31
N ILE A 95 -6.57 -2.48 -38.19
CA ILE A 95 -5.93 -2.61 -39.51
C ILE A 95 -6.18 -1.34 -40.33
N GLN A 96 -7.41 -0.85 -40.34
CA GLN A 96 -7.80 0.38 -41.03
C GLN A 96 -7.04 1.61 -40.51
N ALA A 97 -6.77 1.68 -39.20
CA ALA A 97 -5.98 2.74 -38.58
C ALA A 97 -4.46 2.65 -38.84
N GLY A 98 -4.03 1.73 -39.71
CA GLY A 98 -2.64 1.60 -40.18
C GLY A 98 -1.82 0.50 -39.48
N TYR A 99 -2.42 -0.25 -38.56
CA TYR A 99 -1.74 -1.32 -37.83
C TYR A 99 -2.07 -2.68 -38.46
N SER A 100 -1.41 -2.99 -39.57
CA SER A 100 -1.67 -4.21 -40.37
C SER A 100 -1.42 -5.53 -39.64
N ARG A 101 -0.58 -5.53 -38.60
CA ARG A 101 -0.31 -6.68 -37.72
C ARG A 101 -1.28 -6.74 -36.54
N ALA A 102 -2.58 -6.66 -36.82
CA ALA A 102 -3.62 -6.78 -35.80
C ALA A 102 -4.30 -8.15 -35.85
N VAL A 103 -4.49 -8.74 -34.68
CA VAL A 103 -5.16 -10.02 -34.47
C VAL A 103 -6.28 -9.87 -33.46
N SER A 104 -7.25 -10.79 -33.46
CA SER A 104 -8.26 -10.87 -32.40
C SER A 104 -8.38 -12.27 -31.81
N LEU A 105 -8.85 -12.32 -30.56
CA LEU A 105 -9.22 -13.55 -29.89
C LEU A 105 -10.45 -14.18 -30.56
N PRO A 106 -10.48 -15.52 -30.76
CA PRO A 106 -11.53 -16.14 -31.54
C PRO A 106 -12.93 -16.07 -30.94
N ASP A 107 -13.04 -15.93 -29.62
CA ASP A 107 -14.32 -15.89 -28.91
C ASP A 107 -14.33 -14.79 -27.82
N GLY A 108 -13.53 -13.73 -27.97
CA GLY A 108 -13.38 -12.69 -26.94
C GLY A 108 -12.70 -13.19 -25.65
N TRP A 109 -12.41 -12.27 -24.73
CA TRP A 109 -11.79 -12.59 -23.45
C TRP A 109 -12.82 -13.04 -22.40
N THR A 110 -12.42 -13.96 -21.51
CA THR A 110 -13.28 -14.50 -20.44
C THR A 110 -12.45 -14.77 -19.19
N GLU A 111 -12.97 -14.44 -18.01
CA GLU A 111 -12.25 -14.60 -16.72
C GLU A 111 -11.82 -16.05 -16.44
N GLU A 112 -12.60 -17.05 -16.85
CA GLU A 112 -12.34 -18.48 -16.61
C GLU A 112 -11.12 -19.04 -17.38
N GLY A 113 -10.40 -18.20 -18.14
CA GLY A 113 -9.04 -18.51 -18.62
C GLY A 113 -8.92 -19.55 -19.73
N GLY A 114 -10.03 -20.10 -20.23
CA GLY A 114 -10.05 -21.17 -21.26
C GLY A 114 -9.40 -20.82 -22.60
N LYS A 115 -9.01 -19.57 -22.83
CA LYS A 115 -8.50 -19.05 -24.12
C LYS A 115 -7.06 -18.53 -24.07
N ARG A 116 -6.38 -18.69 -22.92
CA ARG A 116 -4.95 -18.39 -22.79
C ARG A 116 -4.09 -19.21 -23.74
N GLN A 117 -4.53 -20.43 -24.07
CA GLN A 117 -3.77 -21.35 -24.92
C GLN A 117 -3.48 -20.75 -26.30
N VAL A 118 -4.43 -20.04 -26.91
CA VAL A 118 -4.21 -19.41 -28.23
C VAL A 118 -3.12 -18.33 -28.18
N LEU A 119 -3.03 -17.60 -27.07
CA LEU A 119 -1.97 -16.61 -26.85
C LEU A 119 -0.61 -17.27 -26.58
N ILE A 120 -0.61 -18.39 -25.86
CA ILE A 120 0.59 -19.20 -25.59
C ILE A 120 1.12 -19.82 -26.89
N ASP A 121 0.23 -20.38 -27.71
CA ASP A 121 0.58 -21.01 -28.99
C ASP A 121 1.19 -20.00 -29.99
N ALA A 122 0.83 -18.72 -29.86
CA ALA A 122 1.35 -17.61 -30.66
C ALA A 122 2.51 -16.84 -30.00
N GLU A 123 3.00 -17.28 -28.83
CA GLU A 123 4.01 -16.57 -28.03
C GLU A 123 5.28 -16.25 -28.84
N ALA A 124 5.81 -17.24 -29.57
CA ALA A 124 7.05 -17.07 -30.33
C ALA A 124 6.91 -15.98 -31.40
N GLN A 125 5.75 -15.91 -32.06
CA GLN A 125 5.46 -14.90 -33.08
C GLN A 125 5.26 -13.52 -32.46
N PHE A 126 4.62 -13.43 -31.29
CA PHE A 126 4.50 -12.18 -30.55
C PHE A 126 5.85 -11.63 -30.11
N ARG A 127 6.74 -12.48 -29.58
CA ARG A 127 8.10 -12.09 -29.16
C ARG A 127 8.99 -11.65 -30.31
N ALA A 128 8.69 -12.07 -31.54
CA ALA A 128 9.42 -11.63 -32.73
C ALA A 128 9.07 -10.18 -33.15
N ALA A 129 7.95 -9.63 -32.67
CA ALA A 129 7.62 -8.22 -32.84
C ALA A 129 8.51 -7.35 -31.93
N PRO A 130 8.73 -6.06 -32.23
CA PRO A 130 9.49 -5.17 -31.35
C PRO A 130 8.79 -4.93 -30.00
N TYR A 131 7.45 -4.91 -30.01
CA TYR A 131 6.58 -4.83 -28.84
C TYR A 131 5.15 -5.24 -29.22
N VAL A 132 4.34 -5.52 -28.22
CA VAL A 132 2.92 -5.91 -28.38
C VAL A 132 2.02 -4.87 -27.74
N ILE A 133 0.96 -4.47 -28.44
CA ILE A 133 -0.09 -3.58 -27.94
C ILE A 133 -1.34 -4.42 -27.68
N VAL A 134 -1.93 -4.29 -26.49
CA VAL A 134 -3.21 -4.89 -26.14
C VAL A 134 -4.29 -3.81 -26.19
N ALA A 135 -5.14 -3.92 -27.20
CA ALA A 135 -6.31 -3.09 -27.45
C ALA A 135 -7.58 -3.87 -27.07
N GLY A 136 -7.69 -4.24 -25.79
CA GLY A 136 -8.84 -4.97 -25.24
C GLY A 136 -10.03 -4.07 -24.93
N ASP A 137 -11.15 -4.68 -24.51
CA ASP A 137 -12.39 -3.97 -24.20
C ASP A 137 -12.28 -3.18 -22.88
N ALA A 138 -12.93 -2.02 -22.80
CA ALA A 138 -13.01 -1.19 -21.60
C ALA A 138 -13.99 -1.71 -20.53
N ASP A 139 -14.27 -3.01 -20.50
CA ASP A 139 -15.18 -3.61 -19.51
C ASP A 139 -14.42 -4.39 -18.42
N ALA A 140 -15.14 -4.76 -17.35
CA ALA A 140 -14.54 -5.42 -16.19
C ALA A 140 -13.85 -6.75 -16.56
N VAL A 141 -14.35 -7.44 -17.58
CA VAL A 141 -13.76 -8.71 -18.05
C VAL A 141 -12.50 -8.41 -18.86
N GLY A 142 -12.60 -7.53 -19.87
CA GLY A 142 -11.52 -7.15 -20.78
C GLY A 142 -10.30 -6.51 -20.11
N ALA A 143 -10.50 -5.84 -18.96
CA ALA A 143 -9.42 -5.27 -18.14
C ALA A 143 -8.34 -6.29 -17.72
N GLY A 144 -8.67 -7.59 -17.66
CA GLY A 144 -7.73 -8.66 -17.33
C GLY A 144 -6.82 -9.10 -18.48
N LEU A 145 -7.16 -8.78 -19.73
CA LEU A 145 -6.43 -9.23 -20.92
C LEU A 145 -5.00 -8.67 -20.99
N PRO A 146 -4.74 -7.35 -20.85
CA PRO A 146 -3.39 -6.81 -20.92
C PRO A 146 -2.43 -7.45 -19.92
N ARG A 147 -2.92 -7.71 -18.70
CA ARG A 147 -2.11 -8.35 -17.66
C ARG A 147 -1.78 -9.79 -18.00
N THR A 148 -2.73 -10.52 -18.56
CA THR A 148 -2.48 -11.92 -18.95
C THR A 148 -1.47 -12.00 -20.10
N VAL A 149 -1.60 -11.14 -21.11
CA VAL A 149 -0.62 -11.06 -22.21
C VAL A 149 0.77 -10.71 -21.68
N ALA A 150 0.88 -9.74 -20.77
CA ALA A 150 2.15 -9.37 -20.15
C ALA A 150 2.79 -10.53 -19.35
N ASN A 151 1.98 -11.37 -18.70
CA ASN A 151 2.47 -12.54 -17.99
C ASN A 151 2.96 -13.65 -18.94
N ILE A 152 2.25 -13.89 -20.05
CA ILE A 152 2.67 -14.86 -21.08
C ILE A 152 3.96 -14.37 -21.74
N LEU A 153 4.01 -13.09 -22.11
CA LEU A 153 5.16 -12.45 -22.75
C LEU A 153 6.14 -11.86 -21.74
N ALA A 154 6.35 -12.54 -20.60
CA ALA A 154 7.24 -12.07 -19.56
C ALA A 154 8.63 -11.67 -20.15
N GLY A 155 9.10 -10.49 -19.76
CA GLY A 155 10.35 -9.90 -20.28
C GLY A 155 10.26 -9.22 -21.65
N HIS A 156 9.07 -9.15 -22.25
CA HIS A 156 8.81 -8.43 -23.50
C HIS A 156 8.07 -7.10 -23.26
N ASP A 157 8.23 -6.12 -24.16
CA ASP A 157 7.51 -4.84 -24.08
C ASP A 157 6.05 -5.06 -24.46
N VAL A 158 5.18 -5.12 -23.45
CA VAL A 158 3.73 -5.19 -23.61
C VAL A 158 3.13 -3.86 -23.20
N ARG A 159 2.27 -3.33 -24.06
CA ARG A 159 1.57 -2.06 -23.86
C ARG A 159 0.07 -2.28 -23.89
N PHE A 160 -0.68 -1.35 -23.31
CA PHE A 160 -2.13 -1.37 -23.32
C PHE A 160 -2.69 -0.01 -23.74
N VAL A 161 -3.83 -0.04 -24.41
CA VAL A 161 -4.51 1.17 -24.87
C VAL A 161 -5.50 1.65 -23.82
N THR A 162 -5.65 2.96 -23.71
CA THR A 162 -6.75 3.58 -22.96
C THR A 162 -7.67 4.28 -23.96
N TRP A 163 -8.93 3.88 -23.97
CA TRP A 163 -9.93 4.44 -24.89
C TRP A 163 -10.45 5.79 -24.41
N PRO A 164 -10.87 6.70 -25.31
CA PRO A 164 -11.58 7.92 -24.97
C PRO A 164 -12.88 7.66 -24.20
N GLU A 165 -13.37 8.66 -23.47
CA GLU A 165 -14.64 8.59 -22.77
C GLU A 165 -15.79 8.27 -23.76
N GLY A 166 -16.64 7.31 -23.38
CA GLY A 166 -17.77 6.87 -24.21
C GLY A 166 -17.44 5.81 -25.27
N CYS A 167 -16.19 5.34 -25.36
CA CYS A 167 -15.81 4.23 -26.24
C CYS A 167 -15.49 2.96 -25.45
N LYS A 168 -16.07 1.83 -25.87
CA LYS A 168 -15.78 0.53 -25.27
C LYS A 168 -14.55 -0.13 -25.89
N ASP A 169 -14.42 -0.05 -27.21
CA ASP A 169 -13.47 -0.83 -27.99
C ASP A 169 -12.89 0.00 -29.15
N ALA A 170 -12.04 -0.62 -29.97
CA ALA A 170 -11.40 0.05 -31.09
C ALA A 170 -12.42 0.51 -32.15
N ASN A 171 -13.48 -0.27 -32.38
CA ASN A 171 -14.51 0.10 -33.34
C ASN A 171 -15.33 1.31 -32.88
N ASP A 172 -15.65 1.42 -31.60
CA ASP A 172 -16.34 2.60 -31.06
C ASP A 172 -15.52 3.87 -31.27
N VAL A 173 -14.19 3.82 -31.12
CA VAL A 173 -13.31 4.96 -31.42
C VAL A 173 -13.34 5.31 -32.91
N LEU A 174 -13.27 4.29 -33.79
CA LEU A 174 -13.36 4.50 -35.23
C LEU A 174 -14.71 5.15 -35.62
N VAL A 175 -15.81 4.67 -35.04
CA VAL A 175 -17.16 5.19 -35.31
C VAL A 175 -17.32 6.62 -34.80
N ASN A 176 -16.88 6.92 -33.58
CA ASN A 176 -17.12 8.21 -32.94
C ASN A 176 -16.10 9.30 -33.35
N PHE A 177 -14.84 8.93 -33.52
CA PHE A 177 -13.72 9.88 -33.66
C PHE A 177 -12.88 9.67 -34.93
N GLY A 178 -13.03 8.53 -35.62
CA GLY A 178 -12.33 8.24 -36.87
C GLY A 178 -10.92 7.64 -36.69
N GLU A 179 -10.28 7.34 -37.82
CA GLU A 179 -9.00 6.61 -37.89
C GLU A 179 -7.85 7.34 -37.20
N GLY A 180 -7.79 8.67 -37.32
CA GLY A 180 -6.71 9.47 -36.76
C GLY A 180 -6.65 9.37 -35.23
N GLU A 181 -7.81 9.39 -34.56
CA GLU A 181 -7.87 9.28 -33.10
C GLU A 181 -7.55 7.84 -32.65
N LEU A 182 -8.04 6.82 -33.37
CA LEU A 182 -7.70 5.43 -33.08
C LEU A 182 -6.18 5.17 -33.23
N SER A 183 -5.57 5.68 -34.29
CA SER A 183 -4.12 5.58 -34.53
C SER A 183 -3.32 6.31 -33.45
N LYS A 184 -3.77 7.50 -33.04
CA LYS A 184 -3.18 8.25 -31.93
C LYS A 184 -3.22 7.45 -30.62
N ARG A 185 -4.36 6.83 -30.27
CA ARG A 185 -4.50 6.01 -29.07
C ARG A 185 -3.59 4.79 -29.06
N LEU A 186 -3.42 4.13 -30.21
CA LEU A 186 -2.47 3.02 -30.36
C LEU A 186 -1.02 3.48 -30.22
N THR A 187 -0.68 4.67 -30.73
CA THR A 187 0.65 5.27 -30.59
C THR A 187 0.97 5.64 -29.14
N GLU A 188 -0.01 6.14 -28.41
CA GLU A 188 0.06 6.53 -27.00
C GLU A 188 -0.12 5.36 -26.01
N ALA A 189 -0.16 4.11 -26.50
CA ALA A 189 -0.33 2.93 -25.65
C ALA A 189 0.73 2.89 -24.53
N LYS A 190 0.27 2.70 -23.29
CA LYS A 190 1.11 2.74 -22.09
C LYS A 190 1.77 1.40 -21.84
N ARG A 191 3.01 1.40 -21.39
CA ARG A 191 3.72 0.17 -21.00
C ARG A 191 3.06 -0.48 -19.80
N MET A 192 3.03 -1.81 -19.80
CA MET A 192 2.61 -2.59 -18.65
C MET A 192 3.76 -2.67 -17.65
N ASP A 193 3.55 -2.14 -16.46
CA ASP A 193 4.54 -2.21 -15.39
C ASP A 193 4.58 -3.62 -14.74
N PRO A 194 5.73 -4.00 -14.17
CA PRO A 194 5.85 -5.21 -13.35
C PRO A 194 4.86 -5.25 -12.18
N SER A 195 4.54 -6.44 -11.68
CA SER A 195 3.68 -6.56 -10.49
C SER A 195 4.26 -5.82 -9.30
N GLY A 196 3.43 -5.02 -8.62
CA GLY A 196 3.81 -4.38 -7.36
C GLY A 196 4.72 -3.15 -7.50
N GLY A 197 4.95 -2.66 -8.72
CA GLY A 197 5.63 -1.40 -8.98
C GLY A 197 4.93 -0.63 -10.07
N PHE A 198 4.91 0.70 -9.94
CA PHE A 198 4.50 1.62 -11.00
C PHE A 198 5.71 2.45 -11.39
N ILE A 199 5.95 2.59 -12.70
CA ILE A 199 7.02 3.42 -13.23
C ILE A 199 6.37 4.67 -13.82
N THR A 200 6.28 5.73 -13.01
CA THR A 200 5.76 7.01 -13.47
C THR A 200 6.90 7.97 -13.78
N GLY A 201 6.69 8.83 -14.79
CA GLY A 201 7.55 9.99 -14.99
C GLY A 201 7.39 11.00 -13.85
N VAL A 202 8.39 11.85 -13.62
CA VAL A 202 8.34 12.87 -12.55
C VAL A 202 7.13 13.79 -12.69
N SER A 203 6.73 14.10 -13.94
CA SER A 203 5.54 14.91 -14.25
C SER A 203 4.21 14.17 -14.07
N ASP A 204 4.25 12.85 -13.95
CA ASP A 204 3.08 11.95 -13.84
C ASP A 204 3.06 11.25 -12.46
N LEU A 205 3.70 11.87 -11.46
CA LEU A 205 3.63 11.36 -10.09
C LEU A 205 2.17 11.45 -9.61
N PRO A 206 1.62 10.35 -9.06
CA PRO A 206 0.31 10.40 -8.45
C PRO A 206 0.31 11.40 -7.28
N PRO A 207 -0.84 11.97 -6.93
CA PRO A 207 -0.95 12.78 -5.72
C PRO A 207 -0.56 11.92 -4.51
N MET A 208 0.51 12.31 -3.82
CA MET A 208 1.03 11.63 -2.64
C MET A 208 0.60 12.37 -1.36
N PRO A 209 0.37 11.66 -0.25
CA PRO A 209 0.08 12.31 1.02
C PRO A 209 1.27 13.16 1.46
N SER A 210 1.00 14.34 2.03
CA SER A 210 2.03 15.19 2.62
C SER A 210 2.64 14.49 3.83
N ARG A 211 3.98 14.37 3.88
CA ARG A 211 4.68 13.82 5.03
C ARG A 211 4.49 14.74 6.24
N ARG A 212 3.60 14.36 7.17
CA ARG A 212 3.30 15.10 8.40
C ARG A 212 4.07 14.54 9.59
N VAL A 213 4.70 15.40 10.37
CA VAL A 213 5.38 15.05 11.63
C VAL A 213 4.49 15.47 12.80
N LEU A 214 4.06 14.49 13.59
CA LEU A 214 3.22 14.67 14.77
C LEU A 214 4.09 15.01 15.97
N ARG A 215 3.87 16.18 16.56
CA ARG A 215 4.69 16.72 17.65
C ARG A 215 3.96 16.67 18.98
N VAL A 216 4.73 16.66 20.06
CA VAL A 216 4.18 16.76 21.43
C VAL A 216 3.64 18.18 21.65
N GLY A 217 4.18 19.18 20.96
CA GLY A 217 3.71 20.57 21.01
C GLY A 217 4.32 21.37 22.15
N MET A 218 5.40 20.88 22.74
CA MET A 218 6.05 21.50 23.89
C MET A 218 7.56 21.23 23.91
N LYS A 219 8.32 22.25 24.33
CA LYS A 219 9.75 22.10 24.60
C LYS A 219 9.95 21.49 26.00
N PRO A 220 10.96 20.63 26.21
CA PRO A 220 12.01 20.25 25.26
C PRO A 220 11.65 19.04 24.36
N TYR A 221 10.45 18.49 24.46
CA TYR A 221 10.07 17.23 23.82
C TYR A 221 10.15 17.26 22.29
N ASP A 222 9.75 18.37 21.66
CA ASP A 222 9.78 18.51 20.20
C ASP A 222 11.20 18.50 19.60
N TYR A 223 12.25 18.55 20.43
CA TYR A 223 13.65 18.40 20.02
C TYR A 223 14.20 16.98 20.15
N VAL A 224 13.41 16.06 20.73
CA VAL A 224 13.83 14.68 20.98
C VAL A 224 12.80 13.65 20.50
N LEU A 225 11.52 14.02 20.39
CA LEU A 225 10.46 13.08 20.05
C LEU A 225 9.44 13.71 19.11
N ALA A 226 9.22 13.06 17.99
CA ALA A 226 8.12 13.35 17.07
C ALA A 226 7.82 12.12 16.21
N PHE A 227 6.62 12.01 15.67
CA PHE A 227 6.16 10.82 14.96
C PHE A 227 5.76 11.16 13.52
N GLU A 228 6.55 10.73 12.54
CA GLU A 228 6.24 10.96 11.13
C GLU A 228 5.17 9.98 10.62
N GLN A 229 4.03 10.48 10.14
CA GLN A 229 2.98 9.66 9.53
C GLN A 229 3.54 8.83 8.35
N GLY A 230 3.01 7.61 8.17
CA GLY A 230 3.51 6.70 7.14
C GLY A 230 4.79 5.96 7.53
N THR A 231 5.28 6.12 8.76
CA THR A 231 6.54 5.50 9.23
C THR A 231 6.38 4.81 10.58
N MET A 232 7.47 4.20 11.05
CA MET A 232 7.50 3.55 12.36
C MET A 232 8.62 4.09 13.24
N SER A 233 8.37 4.11 14.55
CA SER A 233 9.38 4.38 15.58
C SER A 233 9.58 3.16 16.49
N VAL A 234 10.74 3.09 17.12
CA VAL A 234 11.03 2.10 18.16
C VAL A 234 11.46 2.82 19.42
N GLY A 235 10.75 2.56 20.51
CA GLY A 235 11.08 2.96 21.87
C GLY A 235 11.65 1.79 22.67
N THR A 236 12.67 2.04 23.49
CA THR A 236 13.18 1.06 24.44
C THR A 236 13.54 1.71 25.78
N GLY A 237 13.97 0.93 26.76
CA GLY A 237 14.24 1.41 28.11
C GLY A 237 14.47 0.25 29.08
N THR A 238 15.17 0.51 30.17
CA THR A 238 15.40 -0.49 31.20
C THR A 238 14.06 -0.97 31.81
N PRO A 239 13.95 -2.23 32.26
CA PRO A 239 12.75 -2.69 32.96
C PRO A 239 12.40 -1.76 34.12
N GLY A 240 11.12 -1.38 34.26
CA GLY A 240 10.67 -0.43 35.28
C GLY A 240 11.04 1.04 35.04
N SER A 241 11.61 1.41 33.89
CA SER A 241 11.98 2.81 33.58
C SER A 241 10.81 3.74 33.27
N GLY A 242 9.57 3.22 33.23
CA GLY A 242 8.38 3.99 32.91
C GLY A 242 8.13 4.19 31.42
N LYS A 243 8.57 3.27 30.55
CA LYS A 243 8.35 3.32 29.08
C LYS A 243 6.87 3.55 28.72
N SER A 244 5.98 2.71 29.24
CA SER A 244 4.54 2.78 29.00
C SER A 244 3.95 4.10 29.52
N THR A 245 4.39 4.53 30.70
CA THR A 245 3.99 5.81 31.30
C THR A 245 4.41 6.99 30.43
N PHE A 246 5.68 7.05 30.01
CA PHE A 246 6.17 8.13 29.15
C PHE A 246 5.52 8.11 27.77
N THR A 247 5.35 6.94 27.16
CA THR A 247 4.76 6.81 25.82
C THR A 247 3.28 7.24 25.84
N THR A 248 2.54 6.90 26.89
CA THR A 248 1.17 7.37 27.10
C THR A 248 1.12 8.90 27.33
N PHE A 249 2.07 9.45 28.09
CA PHE A 249 2.22 10.91 28.26
C PHE A 249 2.48 11.61 26.93
N ALA A 250 3.41 11.10 26.13
CA ALA A 250 3.73 11.67 24.82
C ALA A 250 2.51 11.59 23.88
N ALA A 251 1.86 10.44 23.81
CA ALA A 251 0.63 10.26 23.03
C ALA A 251 -0.50 11.20 23.45
N TYR A 252 -0.67 11.42 24.75
CA TYR A 252 -1.67 12.37 25.27
C TYR A 252 -1.47 13.77 24.68
N HIS A 253 -0.25 14.29 24.78
CA HIS A 253 0.06 15.62 24.29
C HIS A 253 0.07 15.71 22.76
N VAL A 254 0.54 14.67 22.06
CA VAL A 254 0.44 14.60 20.60
C VAL A 254 -1.02 14.63 20.16
N ALA A 255 -1.90 13.85 20.79
CA ALA A 255 -3.33 13.81 20.45
C ALA A 255 -3.97 15.19 20.60
N GLN A 256 -3.65 15.90 21.69
CA GLN A 256 -4.14 17.26 21.94
C GLN A 256 -3.56 18.30 20.98
N HIS A 257 -2.26 18.28 20.73
CA HIS A 257 -1.60 19.27 19.89
C HIS A 257 -1.97 19.11 18.42
N GLU A 258 -1.96 17.87 17.94
CA GLU A 258 -2.18 17.54 16.53
C GLU A 258 -3.65 17.30 16.18
N GLN A 259 -4.53 17.25 17.18
CA GLN A 259 -5.96 16.95 17.06
C GLN A 259 -6.20 15.65 16.29
N ILE A 260 -5.58 14.57 16.77
CA ILE A 260 -5.64 13.24 16.14
C ILE A 260 -6.18 12.18 17.10
N ARG A 261 -6.57 11.03 16.53
CA ARG A 261 -6.84 9.80 17.27
C ARG A 261 -5.59 8.94 17.41
N VAL A 262 -5.44 8.33 18.59
CA VAL A 262 -4.33 7.46 18.96
C VAL A 262 -4.87 6.09 19.37
N GLY A 263 -4.33 5.04 18.75
CA GLY A 263 -4.56 3.66 19.15
C GLY A 263 -3.50 3.20 20.16
N ILE A 264 -3.90 2.65 21.30
CA ILE A 264 -2.99 2.10 22.31
C ILE A 264 -3.25 0.60 22.44
N MET A 265 -2.28 -0.21 22.01
CA MET A 265 -2.23 -1.65 22.19
C MET A 265 -1.31 -1.98 23.37
N GLY A 266 -1.83 -1.80 24.59
CA GLY A 266 -1.12 -2.14 25.83
C GLY A 266 -1.34 -3.59 26.20
N PHE A 267 -0.36 -4.46 25.95
CA PHE A 267 -0.47 -5.90 26.22
C PHE A 267 -0.17 -6.25 27.68
N GLU A 268 0.74 -5.53 28.33
CA GLU A 268 1.01 -5.69 29.77
C GLU A 268 0.19 -4.71 30.64
N THR A 269 -0.13 -3.53 30.10
CA THR A 269 -0.79 -2.48 30.87
C THR A 269 -2.31 -2.66 30.81
N HIS A 270 -2.92 -2.95 31.97
CA HIS A 270 -4.37 -3.07 32.06
C HIS A 270 -5.07 -1.77 31.60
N PRO A 271 -6.14 -1.85 30.80
CA PRO A 271 -6.83 -0.67 30.25
C PRO A 271 -7.26 0.38 31.27
N TYR A 272 -7.72 -0.05 32.44
CA TYR A 272 -8.07 0.86 33.53
C TYR A 272 -6.89 1.69 34.05
N ARG A 273 -5.65 1.18 33.97
CA ARG A 273 -4.45 1.97 34.30
C ARG A 273 -4.16 3.02 33.24
N THR A 274 -4.33 2.69 31.96
CA THR A 274 -4.23 3.66 30.87
C THR A 274 -5.29 4.76 31.02
N ARG A 275 -6.55 4.38 31.32
CA ARG A 275 -7.63 5.34 31.62
C ARG A 275 -7.28 6.23 32.81
N ASP A 276 -6.82 5.67 33.92
CA ASP A 276 -6.44 6.44 35.10
C ASP A 276 -5.28 7.41 34.80
N GLN A 277 -4.29 6.97 34.03
CA GLN A 277 -3.20 7.85 33.60
C GLN A 277 -3.70 9.01 32.73
N LEU A 278 -4.55 8.75 31.74
CA LEU A 278 -5.13 9.80 30.89
C LEU A 278 -5.98 10.77 31.73
N ALA A 279 -6.74 10.27 32.70
CA ALA A 279 -7.52 11.09 33.62
C ALA A 279 -6.62 12.01 34.46
N ARG A 280 -5.50 11.50 34.97
CA ARG A 280 -4.50 12.32 35.69
C ARG A 280 -3.86 13.37 34.79
N LEU A 281 -3.59 13.06 33.53
CA LEU A 281 -3.04 14.04 32.60
C LEU A 281 -4.03 15.17 32.31
N TYR A 282 -5.31 14.83 32.13
CA TYR A 282 -6.40 15.75 31.82
C TYR A 282 -6.84 16.60 33.02
N ALA A 283 -7.20 15.95 34.13
CA ALA A 283 -7.83 16.60 35.29
C ALA A 283 -6.90 16.75 36.51
N LYS A 284 -5.62 16.36 36.39
CA LYS A 284 -4.64 16.33 37.50
C LYS A 284 -5.10 15.52 38.71
N THR A 285 -6.05 14.60 38.50
CA THR A 285 -6.76 13.87 39.55
C THR A 285 -6.94 12.41 39.11
N PRO A 286 -6.82 11.42 40.01
CA PRO A 286 -7.11 10.02 39.72
C PRO A 286 -8.55 9.81 39.22
N TRP A 287 -8.76 8.83 38.34
CA TRP A 287 -10.08 8.53 37.76
C TRP A 287 -11.16 8.30 38.84
N ASP A 288 -10.83 7.54 39.87
CA ASP A 288 -11.78 7.20 40.94
C ASP A 288 -12.16 8.40 41.83
N GLN A 289 -11.36 9.47 41.79
CA GLN A 289 -11.59 10.70 42.56
C GLN A 289 -12.27 11.82 41.75
N LEU A 290 -12.48 11.61 40.45
CA LEU A 290 -13.21 12.57 39.62
C LEU A 290 -14.69 12.63 40.01
N SER A 291 -15.23 13.85 40.06
CA SER A 291 -16.68 14.09 40.13
C SER A 291 -17.39 13.57 38.87
N ALA A 292 -18.71 13.37 38.95
CA ALA A 292 -19.50 12.89 37.81
C ALA A 292 -19.32 13.76 36.56
N ARG A 293 -19.33 15.09 36.72
CA ARG A 293 -19.11 16.05 35.63
C ARG A 293 -17.72 15.93 35.02
N GLN A 294 -16.68 15.86 35.86
CA GLN A 294 -15.30 15.71 35.37
C GLN A 294 -15.09 14.39 34.63
N ARG A 295 -15.77 13.31 35.04
CA ARG A 295 -15.72 12.03 34.33
C ARG A 295 -16.37 12.14 32.96
N GLU A 296 -17.52 12.78 32.85
CA GLU A 296 -18.21 13.00 31.58
C GLU A 296 -17.33 13.82 30.61
N ASP A 297 -16.79 14.96 31.09
CA ASP A 297 -15.90 15.82 30.31
C ASP A 297 -14.63 15.07 29.84
N PHE A 298 -13.99 14.31 30.74
CA PHE A 298 -12.82 13.50 30.40
C PHE A 298 -13.16 12.36 29.43
N THR A 299 -14.28 11.66 29.62
CA THR A 299 -14.67 10.55 28.74
C THR A 299 -14.97 11.05 27.33
N ALA A 300 -15.64 12.19 27.17
CA ALA A 300 -15.85 12.81 25.86
C ALA A 300 -14.50 13.10 25.17
N PHE A 301 -13.56 13.72 25.88
CA PHE A 301 -12.20 13.96 25.38
C PHE A 301 -11.47 12.64 25.05
N ALA A 302 -11.55 11.64 25.92
CA ALA A 302 -10.86 10.38 25.75
C ALA A 302 -11.40 9.58 24.55
N ASP A 303 -12.72 9.55 24.37
CA ASP A 303 -13.40 8.87 23.26
C ASP A 303 -13.21 9.60 21.92
N GLU A 304 -12.97 10.92 21.94
CA GLU A 304 -12.59 11.66 20.75
C GLU A 304 -11.18 11.29 20.27
N HIS A 305 -10.24 11.08 21.19
CA HIS A 305 -8.81 11.01 20.89
C HIS A 305 -8.14 9.64 21.06
N PHE A 306 -8.74 8.68 21.79
CA PHE A 306 -8.07 7.43 22.13
C PHE A 306 -8.91 6.20 21.81
N ARG A 307 -8.24 5.15 21.33
CA ARG A 307 -8.77 3.80 21.21
C ARG A 307 -7.83 2.85 21.94
N ILE A 308 -8.34 2.11 22.93
CA ILE A 308 -7.54 1.16 23.68
C ILE A 308 -7.90 -0.24 23.23
N VAL A 309 -6.91 -1.02 22.79
CA VAL A 309 -7.10 -2.42 22.42
C VAL A 309 -6.96 -3.30 23.65
N HIS A 310 -7.81 -4.33 23.75
CA HIS A 310 -7.79 -5.31 24.82
C HIS A 310 -7.56 -6.69 24.21
N ARG A 311 -6.66 -7.48 24.81
CA ARG A 311 -6.55 -8.91 24.48
C ARG A 311 -7.68 -9.64 25.17
N THR A 312 -8.54 -10.28 24.40
CA THR A 312 -9.42 -11.35 24.87
C THR A 312 -8.71 -12.68 24.61
N PHE A 313 -8.88 -13.63 25.53
CA PHE A 313 -8.27 -14.97 25.45
C PHE A 313 -9.36 -16.04 25.27
N ASP A 314 -10.29 -15.77 24.35
CA ASP A 314 -11.38 -16.68 24.04
C ASP A 314 -10.93 -17.66 22.93
N GLY A 315 -10.95 -18.97 23.18
CA GLY A 315 -10.63 -19.98 22.16
C GLY A 315 -9.14 -20.20 21.86
N ASP A 316 -8.83 -20.61 20.62
CA ASP A 316 -7.48 -20.89 20.07
C ASP A 316 -6.82 -19.63 19.44
N ASP A 317 -7.26 -18.43 19.84
CA ASP A 317 -6.83 -17.17 19.24
C ASP A 317 -5.35 -16.86 19.51
N LYS A 318 -4.54 -16.93 18.46
CA LYS A 318 -3.12 -16.59 18.50
C LYS A 318 -2.92 -15.10 18.27
N HIS A 319 -2.36 -14.38 19.24
CA HIS A 319 -2.03 -12.96 19.11
C HIS A 319 -0.71 -12.76 18.35
N ASN A 320 -0.69 -13.22 17.11
CA ASN A 320 0.47 -13.22 16.22
C ASN A 320 0.50 -11.99 15.28
N LEU A 321 1.47 -11.96 14.36
CA LEU A 321 1.65 -10.87 13.39
C LEU A 321 0.44 -10.65 12.46
N GLY A 322 -0.31 -11.71 12.13
CA GLY A 322 -1.54 -11.63 11.34
C GLY A 322 -2.67 -10.93 12.09
N TRP A 323 -2.87 -11.30 13.37
CA TRP A 323 -3.80 -10.59 14.25
C TRP A 323 -3.41 -9.12 14.43
N LEU A 324 -2.11 -8.86 14.64
CA LEU A 324 -1.59 -7.49 14.75
C LEU A 324 -1.94 -6.65 13.52
N ARG A 325 -1.80 -7.20 12.31
CA ARG A 325 -2.18 -6.54 11.06
C ARG A 325 -3.66 -6.14 11.06
N SER A 326 -4.55 -7.05 11.47
CA SER A 326 -6.00 -6.79 11.52
C SER A 326 -6.33 -5.67 12.51
N MET A 327 -5.65 -5.64 13.67
CA MET A 327 -5.83 -4.58 14.66
C MET A 327 -5.31 -3.23 14.16
N ILE A 328 -4.12 -3.19 13.54
CA ILE A 328 -3.56 -1.96 12.95
C ILE A 328 -4.49 -1.44 11.85
N TYR A 329 -4.94 -2.31 10.95
CA TYR A 329 -5.88 -1.95 9.88
C TYR A 329 -7.16 -1.35 10.46
N THR A 330 -7.75 -2.00 11.47
CA THR A 330 -8.99 -1.55 12.10
C THR A 330 -8.80 -0.18 12.77
N LEU A 331 -7.72 -0.01 13.54
CA LEU A 331 -7.41 1.26 14.19
C LEU A 331 -7.17 2.38 13.18
N ALA A 332 -6.42 2.11 12.11
CA ALA A 332 -6.04 3.12 11.13
C ALA A 332 -7.17 3.49 10.18
N VAL A 333 -7.97 2.52 9.72
CA VAL A 333 -8.99 2.73 8.68
C VAL A 333 -10.37 2.98 9.27
N ARG A 334 -10.83 2.14 10.22
CA ARG A 334 -12.17 2.29 10.81
C ARG A 334 -12.20 3.40 11.85
N ASP A 335 -11.22 3.40 12.76
CA ASP A 335 -11.16 4.37 13.84
C ASP A 335 -10.32 5.62 13.51
N GLU A 336 -9.69 5.67 12.33
CA GLU A 336 -8.91 6.80 11.80
C GLU A 336 -7.73 7.22 12.71
N CYS A 337 -7.12 6.26 13.42
CA CYS A 337 -5.95 6.52 14.27
C CYS A 337 -4.73 6.88 13.43
N LYS A 338 -4.12 8.03 13.70
CA LYS A 338 -2.91 8.52 13.02
C LYS A 338 -1.61 8.20 13.77
N LEU A 339 -1.72 7.73 15.01
CA LEU A 339 -0.64 7.17 15.80
C LEU A 339 -1.14 5.88 16.47
N ILE A 340 -0.39 4.79 16.34
CA ILE A 340 -0.67 3.51 16.98
C ILE A 340 0.55 3.12 17.81
N ILE A 341 0.35 2.87 19.10
CA ILE A 341 1.39 2.41 20.03
C ILE A 341 1.16 0.94 20.33
N ILE A 342 2.22 0.14 20.21
CA ILE A 342 2.23 -1.27 20.56
C ILE A 342 3.23 -1.46 21.70
N ASP A 343 2.73 -1.85 22.87
CA ASP A 343 3.53 -1.89 24.10
C ASP A 343 3.18 -3.09 25.01
N PRO A 344 4.11 -4.05 25.22
CA PRO A 344 5.38 -4.22 24.52
C PRO A 344 5.28 -5.17 23.31
N TRP A 345 6.16 -4.98 22.33
CA TRP A 345 6.36 -5.88 21.18
C TRP A 345 6.54 -7.34 21.59
N ASN A 346 7.23 -7.57 22.71
CA ASN A 346 7.63 -8.88 23.21
C ASN A 346 6.46 -9.80 23.61
N GLU A 347 5.27 -9.24 23.85
CA GLU A 347 4.07 -10.02 24.23
C GLU A 347 3.33 -10.63 23.04
N LEU A 348 3.74 -10.30 21.81
CA LEU A 348 3.18 -10.89 20.60
C LEU A 348 3.75 -12.30 20.39
N GLU A 349 2.89 -13.19 19.89
CA GLU A 349 3.33 -14.53 19.52
C GLU A 349 4.15 -14.48 18.24
N HIS A 350 5.43 -14.81 18.36
CA HIS A 350 6.35 -14.90 17.24
C HIS A 350 6.40 -16.33 16.72
N LEU A 351 5.92 -16.52 15.50
CA LEU A 351 5.75 -17.83 14.85
C LEU A 351 6.66 -17.91 13.61
N PRO A 352 7.99 -18.08 13.77
CA PRO A 352 8.89 -18.28 12.65
C PRO A 352 8.59 -19.60 11.93
N GLU A 353 8.84 -19.65 10.62
CA GLU A 353 8.70 -20.89 9.86
C GLU A 353 9.76 -21.93 10.26
N PRO A 354 9.51 -23.24 10.05
CA PRO A 354 10.50 -24.27 10.34
C PRO A 354 11.82 -24.01 9.61
N GLY A 355 12.90 -23.83 10.37
CA GLY A 355 14.23 -23.51 9.83
C GLY A 355 14.55 -22.01 9.74
N GLU A 356 13.59 -21.13 10.01
CA GLU A 356 13.82 -19.69 10.08
C GLU A 356 14.37 -19.27 11.45
N SER A 357 15.40 -18.41 11.44
CA SER A 357 15.91 -17.79 12.67
C SER A 357 14.97 -16.69 13.19
N MET A 358 14.88 -16.53 14.51
CA MET A 358 14.12 -15.44 15.13
C MET A 358 14.54 -14.05 14.61
N THR A 359 15.83 -13.86 14.34
CA THR A 359 16.37 -12.63 13.75
C THR A 359 15.78 -12.33 12.37
N SER A 360 15.66 -13.35 11.51
CA SER A 360 15.05 -13.23 10.18
C SER A 360 13.57 -12.89 10.29
N TYR A 361 12.85 -13.62 11.15
CA TYR A 361 11.44 -13.40 11.40
C TYR A 361 11.16 -11.96 11.88
N ILE A 362 11.93 -11.45 12.86
CA ILE A 362 11.77 -10.08 13.35
C ILE A 362 12.11 -9.05 12.26
N ASN A 363 13.13 -9.32 11.44
CA ASN A 363 13.46 -8.47 10.29
C ASN A 363 12.28 -8.38 9.30
N PHE A 364 11.65 -9.51 8.99
CA PHE A 364 10.43 -9.58 8.19
C PHE A 364 9.26 -8.85 8.86
N ALA A 365 8.97 -9.14 10.13
CA ALA A 365 7.84 -8.56 10.85
C ALA A 365 7.92 -7.02 10.95
N LEU A 366 9.10 -6.47 11.28
CA LEU A 366 9.32 -5.03 11.29
C LEU A 366 9.24 -4.41 9.89
N GLN A 367 9.57 -5.16 8.82
CA GLN A 367 9.34 -4.70 7.45
C GLN A 367 7.86 -4.58 7.14
N GLN A 368 7.06 -5.56 7.53
CA GLN A 368 5.61 -5.55 7.35
C GLN A 368 4.98 -4.37 8.10
N ILE A 369 5.38 -4.12 9.34
CA ILE A 369 4.88 -2.98 10.13
C ILE A 369 5.20 -1.65 9.45
N ARG A 370 6.41 -1.49 8.91
CA ARG A 370 6.78 -0.29 8.13
C ARG A 370 5.91 -0.13 6.89
N GLN A 371 5.61 -1.23 6.19
CA GLN A 371 4.73 -1.21 5.01
C GLN A 371 3.30 -0.84 5.40
N TRP A 372 2.77 -1.36 6.50
CA TRP A 372 1.43 -1.03 6.98
C TRP A 372 1.32 0.42 7.43
N ALA A 373 2.34 0.95 8.13
CA ALA A 373 2.40 2.36 8.48
C ALA A 373 2.24 3.26 7.23
N ALA A 374 3.03 2.98 6.19
CA ALA A 374 2.97 3.69 4.92
C ALA A 374 1.64 3.49 4.18
N GLN A 375 1.16 2.25 4.11
CA GLN A 375 -0.08 1.88 3.41
C GLN A 375 -1.31 2.54 4.02
N PHE A 376 -1.38 2.64 5.35
CA PHE A 376 -2.54 3.17 6.07
C PHE A 376 -2.35 4.62 6.52
N ASP A 377 -1.28 5.29 6.08
CA ASP A 377 -0.98 6.69 6.43
C ASP A 377 -1.11 6.95 7.95
N THR A 378 -0.44 6.10 8.73
CA THR A 378 -0.45 6.12 10.19
C THR A 378 0.96 5.91 10.72
N HIS A 379 1.29 6.50 11.88
CA HIS A 379 2.56 6.22 12.54
C HIS A 379 2.42 5.02 13.47
N ILE A 380 3.36 4.06 13.42
CA ILE A 380 3.37 2.91 14.32
C ILE A 380 4.59 2.96 15.24
N CYS A 381 4.35 3.15 16.54
CA CYS A 381 5.38 3.18 17.58
C CYS A 381 5.42 1.84 18.33
N LEU A 382 6.53 1.11 18.19
CA LEU A 382 6.77 -0.13 18.91
C LEU A 382 7.60 0.13 20.17
N ILE A 383 7.14 -0.34 21.33
CA ILE A 383 7.94 -0.38 22.54
C ILE A 383 8.51 -1.78 22.70
N ALA A 384 9.84 -1.91 22.77
CA ALA A 384 10.50 -3.21 22.85
C ALA A 384 11.48 -3.28 24.02
N HIS A 385 11.55 -4.45 24.64
CA HIS A 385 12.38 -4.68 25.81
C HIS A 385 13.83 -4.96 25.39
N PRO A 386 14.82 -4.37 26.08
CA PRO A 386 16.21 -4.68 25.83
C PRO A 386 16.54 -6.12 26.26
N ARG A 387 17.62 -6.66 25.71
CA ARG A 387 18.29 -7.87 26.22
C ARG A 387 18.75 -7.60 27.65
N LYS A 388 19.11 -8.67 28.37
CA LYS A 388 19.83 -8.53 29.63
C LYS A 388 21.15 -7.78 29.37
N MET A 389 21.20 -6.51 29.79
CA MET A 389 22.38 -5.66 29.63
C MET A 389 23.33 -5.82 30.82
N PRO A 390 24.64 -5.84 30.60
CA PRO A 390 25.62 -5.80 31.69
C PRO A 390 25.53 -4.46 32.42
N THR A 391 25.60 -4.51 33.75
CA THR A 391 25.80 -3.36 34.62
C THR A 391 27.29 -3.03 34.68
N ASP A 392 27.65 -1.77 34.48
CA ASP A 392 29.02 -1.28 34.71
C ASP A 392 29.03 -0.45 35.99
N ASN A 393 29.80 -0.88 36.99
CA ASN A 393 29.84 -0.26 38.33
C ASN A 393 28.46 0.03 38.96
N GLY A 394 27.49 -0.88 38.78
CA GLY A 394 26.13 -0.73 39.33
C GLY A 394 25.19 0.12 38.49
N ASN A 395 25.71 0.90 37.54
CA ASN A 395 24.92 1.74 36.65
C ASN A 395 24.68 1.04 35.29
N MET A 396 23.41 0.88 34.91
CA MET A 396 23.06 0.45 33.56
C MET A 396 23.14 1.66 32.63
N ARG A 397 23.81 1.53 31.49
CA ARG A 397 23.76 2.58 30.45
C ARG A 397 22.37 2.68 29.82
N CYS A 398 22.07 3.83 29.24
CA CYS A 398 20.87 4.01 28.44
C CYS A 398 20.88 3.04 27.23
N PRO A 399 19.83 2.21 27.05
CA PRO A 399 19.75 1.29 25.92
C PRO A 399 19.55 2.04 24.60
N THR A 400 19.91 1.40 23.49
CA THR A 400 19.66 1.84 22.12
C THR A 400 18.94 0.73 21.34
N GLY A 401 18.61 0.99 20.08
CA GLY A 401 18.00 -0.04 19.22
C GLY A 401 18.83 -1.33 19.06
N TYR A 402 20.15 -1.27 19.22
CA TYR A 402 21.02 -2.46 19.17
C TYR A 402 20.90 -3.35 20.41
N ASP A 403 20.44 -2.77 21.51
CA ASP A 403 20.31 -3.45 22.79
C ASP A 403 18.98 -4.22 22.90
N ILE A 404 18.07 -4.05 21.93
CA ILE A 404 16.80 -4.78 21.87
C ILE A 404 17.05 -6.25 21.51
N ALA A 405 16.27 -7.13 22.14
CA ALA A 405 16.40 -8.58 21.95
C ALA A 405 16.28 -9.03 20.49
N ASP A 406 16.98 -10.12 20.19
CA ASP A 406 16.83 -10.95 18.99
C ASP A 406 17.22 -10.33 17.63
N SER A 407 17.26 -9.00 17.45
CA SER A 407 17.61 -8.43 16.14
C SER A 407 18.17 -7.01 16.17
N ALA A 408 19.18 -6.74 15.33
CA ALA A 408 19.64 -5.36 15.05
C ALA A 408 18.64 -4.57 14.17
N ALA A 409 17.62 -5.24 13.62
CA ALA A 409 16.58 -4.61 12.81
C ALA A 409 15.82 -3.50 13.56
N PHE A 410 15.73 -3.59 14.89
CA PHE A 410 15.14 -2.55 15.73
C PHE A 410 15.91 -1.23 15.67
N PHE A 411 17.23 -1.25 15.44
CA PHE A 411 17.98 -0.03 15.15
C PHE A 411 17.83 0.40 13.69
N ASN A 412 17.91 -0.54 12.75
CA ASN A 412 18.06 -0.24 11.33
C ASN A 412 16.77 0.22 10.62
N LYS A 413 15.61 -0.33 10.98
CA LYS A 413 14.34 -0.08 10.27
C LYS A 413 13.59 1.19 10.63
N PRO A 414 13.46 1.61 11.90
CA PRO A 414 12.60 2.73 12.23
C PRO A 414 13.13 4.05 11.65
N ALA A 415 12.21 4.99 11.44
CA ALA A 415 12.53 6.37 11.10
C ALA A 415 13.03 7.13 12.33
N LEU A 416 12.45 6.83 13.50
CA LEU A 416 12.83 7.40 14.80
C LEU A 416 13.15 6.28 15.81
N GLY A 417 14.25 6.44 16.54
CA GLY A 417 14.60 5.57 17.66
C GLY A 417 14.79 6.38 18.94
N PHE A 418 14.09 6.00 20.02
CA PHE A 418 14.22 6.67 21.31
C PHE A 418 14.31 5.69 22.49
N SER A 419 14.80 6.19 23.61
CA SER A 419 14.94 5.44 24.85
C SER A 419 14.46 6.24 26.05
N VAL A 420 13.77 5.55 26.97
CA VAL A 420 13.34 6.07 28.27
C VAL A 420 14.17 5.38 29.34
N HIS A 421 15.02 6.15 30.02
CA HIS A 421 15.96 5.60 30.98
C HIS A 421 15.95 6.42 32.28
N ARG A 422 15.85 5.74 33.42
CA ARG A 422 15.92 6.37 34.73
C ARG A 422 17.37 6.35 35.20
N GLU A 423 17.91 7.52 35.50
CA GLU A 423 19.27 7.69 36.00
C GLU A 423 19.22 8.21 37.43
N ILE A 424 20.19 7.76 38.23
CA ILE A 424 20.38 8.17 39.61
C ILE A 424 21.83 8.63 39.73
N ASP A 425 22.02 9.84 40.24
CA ASP A 425 23.31 10.36 40.68
C ASP A 425 23.37 10.14 42.20
N GLU A 426 24.08 9.09 42.61
CA GLU A 426 24.21 8.70 44.02
C GLU A 426 24.97 9.76 44.84
N ASP A 427 25.95 10.43 44.23
CA ASP A 427 26.78 11.45 44.89
C ASP A 427 25.98 12.73 45.17
N ALA A 428 25.11 13.12 44.23
CA ALA A 428 24.23 14.27 44.38
C ALA A 428 22.88 13.94 45.04
N GLY A 429 22.53 12.65 45.18
CA GLY A 429 21.21 12.21 45.63
C GLY A 429 20.07 12.58 44.68
N LEU A 430 20.38 12.77 43.39
CA LEU A 430 19.43 13.23 42.38
C LEU A 430 18.97 12.06 41.50
N SER A 431 17.73 12.09 41.03
CA SER A 431 17.25 11.14 40.02
C SER A 431 16.42 11.84 38.97
N TRP A 432 16.58 11.43 37.71
CA TRP A 432 15.82 11.98 36.58
C TRP A 432 15.50 10.89 35.56
N VAL A 433 14.56 11.21 34.67
CA VAL A 433 14.25 10.40 33.49
C VAL A 433 14.94 11.04 32.29
N ARG A 434 15.89 10.33 31.70
CA ARG A 434 16.51 10.71 30.43
C ARG A 434 15.68 10.16 29.27
N ILE A 435 15.28 11.04 28.37
CA ILE A 435 14.79 10.67 27.04
C ILE A 435 15.93 10.87 26.07
N GLN A 436 16.33 9.80 25.39
CA GLN A 436 17.43 9.83 24.43
C GLN A 436 16.95 9.39 23.06
N THR A 437 17.13 10.24 22.06
CA THR A 437 16.92 9.93 20.65
C THR A 437 18.21 9.40 20.08
N TRP A 438 18.25 8.12 19.76
CA TRP A 438 19.42 7.47 19.19
C TRP A 438 19.34 7.33 17.67
N LYS A 439 18.20 7.69 17.04
CA LYS A 439 18.06 7.74 15.58
C LYS A 439 17.00 8.72 15.11
N VAL A 440 17.34 9.49 14.08
CA VAL A 440 16.42 10.30 13.25
C VAL A 440 16.80 10.08 11.79
N ARG A 441 15.91 9.55 10.96
CA ARG A 441 16.22 9.24 9.55
C ARG A 441 16.26 10.49 8.67
N GLU A 442 15.34 11.43 8.86
CA GLU A 442 15.18 12.62 8.03
C GLU A 442 15.19 13.88 8.91
N THR A 443 16.38 14.39 9.22
CA THR A 443 16.55 15.49 10.19
C THR A 443 15.88 16.78 9.72
N GLN A 444 15.82 17.03 8.41
CA GLN A 444 15.17 18.22 7.85
C GLN A 444 13.67 18.22 8.10
N LEU A 445 13.02 17.06 7.92
CA LEU A 445 11.58 16.91 8.15
C LEU A 445 11.24 16.97 9.65
N TYR A 446 12.05 16.32 10.49
CA TYR A 446 11.84 16.30 11.94
C TYR A 446 12.23 17.62 12.61
N GLY A 447 13.13 18.41 12.02
CA GLY A 447 13.61 19.67 12.58
C GLY A 447 14.50 19.51 13.82
N PHE A 448 15.03 18.30 14.07
CA PHE A 448 16.00 18.01 15.13
C PHE A 448 16.87 16.80 14.76
N GLU A 449 18.00 16.68 15.45
CA GLU A 449 18.97 15.59 15.31
C GLU A 449 18.93 14.66 16.54
N THR A 450 19.77 13.63 16.56
CA THR A 450 19.90 12.79 17.75
C THR A 450 20.35 13.62 18.96
N GLY A 451 19.78 13.33 20.13
CA GLY A 451 19.96 14.17 21.30
C GLY A 451 19.37 13.53 22.56
N SER A 452 19.45 14.25 23.68
CA SER A 452 18.81 13.79 24.91
C SER A 452 18.31 14.96 25.74
N THR A 453 17.31 14.69 26.57
CA THR A 453 16.79 15.62 27.57
C THR A 453 16.57 14.93 28.90
N ARG A 454 16.74 15.67 29.99
CA ARG A 454 16.53 15.19 31.36
C ARG A 454 15.22 15.75 31.89
N LEU A 455 14.42 14.89 32.49
CA LEU A 455 13.08 15.19 32.96
C LEU A 455 12.89 14.80 34.43
N THR A 456 12.12 15.59 35.16
CA THR A 456 11.58 15.23 36.46
C THR A 456 10.21 14.59 36.28
N PHE A 457 9.99 13.42 36.86
CA PHE A 457 8.71 12.72 36.80
C PHE A 457 7.87 13.01 38.06
N HIS A 458 6.63 13.45 37.84
CA HIS A 458 5.67 13.76 38.90
C HIS A 458 4.62 12.66 38.97
N GLY A 459 4.84 11.68 39.85
CA GLY A 459 4.04 10.44 39.89
C GLY A 459 2.55 10.62 40.18
N GLU A 460 2.17 11.66 40.94
CA GLU A 460 0.77 11.93 41.27
C GLU A 460 -0.05 12.34 40.03
N MET A 461 0.52 13.26 39.23
CA MET A 461 -0.11 13.77 38.01
C MET A 461 0.26 12.97 36.76
N MET A 462 1.19 12.03 36.86
CA MET A 462 1.79 11.28 35.74
C MET A 462 2.43 12.18 34.67
N THR A 463 2.89 13.38 35.05
CA THR A 463 3.47 14.37 34.15
C THR A 463 5.00 14.39 34.23
N TYR A 464 5.62 14.95 33.20
CA TYR A 464 7.06 15.22 33.17
C TYR A 464 7.29 16.72 33.06
N SER A 465 8.34 17.22 33.72
CA SER A 465 8.84 18.59 33.54
C SER A 465 10.33 18.55 33.20
N LYS A 466 10.87 19.64 32.66
CA LYS A 466 12.32 19.77 32.48
C LYS A 466 13.02 19.59 33.83
N PHE A 467 14.09 18.81 33.86
CA PHE A 467 14.95 18.69 35.04
C PHE A 467 15.76 19.98 35.23
N GLU A 468 15.69 20.55 36.42
CA GLU A 468 16.49 21.70 36.85
C GLU A 468 17.45 21.22 37.95
N ASP A 469 18.75 21.45 37.74
CA ASP A 469 19.78 21.11 38.72
C ASP A 469 20.00 22.30 39.66
N ASP A 470 19.45 22.21 40.87
CA ASP A 470 19.59 23.24 41.90
C ASP A 470 20.97 23.23 42.60
N SER A 471 21.93 22.41 42.16
CA SER A 471 23.27 22.36 42.75
C SER A 471 24.03 23.70 42.72
N ALA A 472 23.65 24.61 41.82
CA ALA A 472 24.17 25.98 41.73
C ALA A 472 23.64 26.94 42.84
N PHE A 473 22.59 26.57 43.59
CA PHE A 473 21.98 27.39 44.65
C PHE A 473 22.39 26.97 46.07
N LYS A 474 23.46 26.20 46.24
CA LYS A 474 24.04 25.95 47.58
C LYS A 474 24.51 27.27 48.20
N ARG A 475 23.68 27.86 49.08
CA ARG A 475 24.07 28.99 49.95
C ARG A 475 25.43 28.68 50.60
N PRO A 476 26.40 29.61 50.61
CA PRO A 476 27.64 29.40 51.34
C PRO A 476 27.29 29.09 52.80
N LYS A 477 27.85 27.99 53.32
CA LYS A 477 27.75 27.64 54.75
C LYS A 477 28.11 28.90 55.54
N LYS A 478 27.21 29.34 56.44
CA LYS A 478 27.47 30.41 57.40
C LYS A 478 28.81 30.12 58.06
N GLY A 479 29.79 30.96 57.76
CA GLY A 479 31.12 30.92 58.35
C GLY A 479 31.05 31.05 59.86
N VAL A 480 31.91 30.25 60.49
CA VAL A 480 32.29 30.25 61.90
C VAL A 480 32.64 31.69 62.35
N PRO A 481 32.22 32.14 63.54
CA PRO A 481 32.62 33.44 64.06
C PRO A 481 34.11 33.48 64.40
N ALA A 482 34.71 34.65 64.17
CA ALA A 482 36.13 34.96 64.37
C ALA A 482 36.59 34.80 65.84
#